data_AF-A0A7Y2G964-F1
#
_entry.id   AF-A0A7Y2G964-F1
#
_cell.length_a   1.000
_cell.length_b   1.000
_cell.length_c   1.000
_cell.angle_alpha   90.00
_cell.angle_beta   90.00
_cell.angle_gamma   90.00
#
_symmetry.space_group_name_H-M   'P 1'
#
loop_
_entity.id
_entity.type
_entity.pdbx_description
1 polymer ?
#
loop_
_entity_poly.entity_id
_entity_poly.type
_entity_poly.pdbx_seq_one_letter_code
_entity_poly.pdbx_strand_id
1 'polypeptide(L)' 'MAPRSKKPKRAPAERHGGPPGDPAQINEELLAAYLAGTLSDNQRLEVARHLATSPEAREVLSMAYAAMLAERRNSAL' A
#
# COMPACT_ATOMS: atom_id res chain seq x y z
N MET A 1 -22.65 -45.17 10.85
CA MET A 1 -23.59 -44.15 10.33
C MET A 1 -22.82 -42.86 10.06
N ALA A 2 -23.14 -42.22 8.93
CA ALA A 2 -22.39 -41.21 8.18
C ALA A 2 -22.18 -39.83 8.87
N PRO A 3 -21.28 -38.97 8.33
CA PRO A 3 -20.63 -37.86 9.02
C PRO A 3 -21.36 -36.52 8.80
N ARG A 4 -21.13 -35.53 9.68
CA ARG A 4 -21.63 -34.16 9.49
C ARG A 4 -20.50 -33.22 9.08
N SER A 5 -20.43 -32.98 7.77
CA SER A 5 -19.69 -31.90 7.13
C SER A 5 -20.08 -30.54 7.73
N LYS A 6 -19.09 -29.77 8.20
CA LYS A 6 -19.22 -28.32 8.36
C LYS A 6 -18.13 -27.66 7.52
N LYS A 7 -18.60 -26.90 6.53
CA LYS A 7 -17.87 -26.17 5.48
C LYS A 7 -16.70 -25.34 6.05
N PRO A 8 -15.54 -25.26 5.36
CA PRO A 8 -14.56 -24.24 5.68
C PRO A 8 -15.17 -22.87 5.39
N LYS A 9 -15.25 -22.04 6.43
CA LYS A 9 -15.74 -20.67 6.35
C LYS A 9 -14.70 -19.87 5.56
N ARG A 10 -14.98 -19.64 4.28
CA ARG A 10 -14.27 -18.64 3.46
C ARG A 10 -14.22 -17.33 4.24
N ALA A 11 -13.01 -16.89 4.54
CA ALA A 11 -12.69 -15.50 4.79
C ALA A 11 -11.33 -15.26 4.14
N PRO A 12 -11.24 -14.72 2.92
CA PRO A 12 -10.06 -13.99 2.51
C PRO A 12 -10.18 -12.64 3.20
N ALA A 13 -9.87 -12.59 4.50
CA ALA A 13 -9.54 -11.33 5.13
C ALA A 13 -8.08 -11.05 4.80
N GLU A 14 -7.78 -10.88 3.51
CA GLU A 14 -6.69 -10.02 3.06
C GLU A 14 -7.09 -8.57 3.37
N ARG A 15 -7.34 -8.31 4.66
CA ARG A 15 -7.18 -6.97 5.18
C ARG A 15 -5.68 -6.79 5.18
N HIS A 16 -5.15 -6.15 4.14
CA HIS A 16 -3.90 -5.40 4.20
C HIS A 16 -4.04 -4.34 5.31
N GLY A 17 -4.14 -4.79 6.54
CA GLY A 17 -3.82 -4.04 7.73
C GLY A 17 -2.47 -4.59 8.15
N GLY A 18 -1.41 -4.18 7.44
CA GLY A 18 -0.08 -4.28 8.00
C GLY A 18 -0.09 -3.65 9.40
N PRO A 19 0.79 -4.10 10.32
CA PRO A 19 0.93 -3.47 11.62
C PRO A 19 1.14 -1.95 11.42
N PRO A 20 0.75 -1.09 12.37
CA PRO A 20 1.14 0.31 12.33
C PRO A 20 2.67 0.35 12.40
N GLY A 21 3.30 0.31 11.23
CA GLY A 21 4.74 0.38 11.08
C GLY A 21 5.19 1.69 11.69
N ASP A 22 6.21 1.63 12.53
CA ASP A 22 6.87 2.77 13.13
C ASP A 22 6.84 3.99 12.18
N PRO A 23 6.32 5.15 12.63
CA PRO A 23 6.27 6.38 11.83
C PRO A 23 7.66 6.92 11.46
N ALA A 24 8.73 6.28 11.96
CA ALA A 24 10.11 6.64 11.72
C ALA A 24 10.66 6.16 10.36
N GLN A 25 10.01 5.23 9.67
CA GLN A 25 10.45 4.77 8.35
C GLN A 25 9.28 4.75 7.37
N ILE A 26 9.10 5.86 6.66
CA ILE A 26 8.25 5.92 5.46
C ILE A 26 8.85 4.95 4.44
N ASN A 27 8.28 3.74 4.35
CA ASN A 27 8.77 2.68 3.47
C ASN A 27 8.07 2.74 2.09
N GLU A 28 8.63 2.05 1.10
CA GLU A 28 8.13 2.00 -0.29
C GLU A 28 6.64 1.60 -0.37
N GLU A 29 6.20 0.67 0.47
CA GLU A 29 4.80 0.24 0.54
C GLU A 29 3.85 1.37 0.97
N LEU A 30 4.30 2.23 1.90
CA LEU A 30 3.52 3.38 2.36
C LEU A 30 3.44 4.46 1.27
N LEU A 31 4.52 4.66 0.51
CA LEU A 31 4.53 5.55 -0.66
C LEU A 31 3.63 5.02 -1.78
N ALA A 32 3.59 3.70 -2.00
CA ALA A 32 2.66 3.07 -2.93
C ALA A 32 1.20 3.25 -2.48
N ALA A 33 0.91 3.06 -1.19
CA ALA A 33 -0.41 3.33 -0.62
C ALA A 33 -0.81 4.82 -0.71
N TYR A 34 0.16 5.73 -0.57
CA TYR A 34 -0.04 7.16 -0.80
C TYR A 34 -0.45 7.45 -2.25
N LEU A 35 0.21 6.82 -3.23
CA LEU A 35 -0.15 6.94 -4.65
C LEU A 35 -1.51 6.30 -4.96
N ALA A 36 -1.83 5.18 -4.32
CA ALA A 36 -3.11 4.49 -4.46
C ALA A 36 -4.28 5.24 -3.77
N GLY A 37 -3.98 6.24 -2.94
CA GLY A 37 -4.99 7.00 -2.20
C GLY A 37 -5.69 6.18 -1.10
N THR A 38 -5.05 5.11 -0.63
CA THR A 38 -5.61 4.20 0.39
C THR A 38 -5.21 4.59 1.82
N LEU A 39 -4.32 5.59 1.98
CA LEU A 39 -3.91 6.10 3.28
C LEU A 39 -5.00 6.95 3.95
N SER A 40 -5.01 6.92 5.28
CA SER A 40 -5.81 7.84 6.09
C SER A 40 -5.23 9.26 6.04
N ASP A 41 -6.04 10.29 6.30
CA ASP A 41 -5.62 11.70 6.23
C ASP A 41 -4.38 12.02 7.08
N ASN A 42 -4.29 11.44 8.29
CA ASN A 42 -3.12 11.61 9.16
C ASN A 42 -1.84 11.02 8.52
N GLN A 43 -1.92 9.80 7.99
CA GLN A 43 -0.78 9.14 7.34
C GLN A 43 -0.38 9.88 6.06
N ARG A 44 -1.37 10.39 5.32
CA ARG A 44 -1.13 11.21 4.13
C ARG A 44 -0.35 12.48 4.48
N LEU A 45 -0.70 13.13 5.58
CA LEU A 45 -0.02 14.33 6.06
C LEU A 45 1.42 14.00 6.50
N GLU A 46 1.65 12.88 7.19
CA GLU A 46 2.99 12.45 7.59
C GLU A 46 3.89 12.14 6.38
N VAL A 47 3.38 11.40 5.40
CA VAL A 47 4.08 11.14 4.13
C VAL A 47 4.36 12.45 3.41
N ALA A 48 3.41 13.37 3.31
CA ALA A 48 3.60 14.66 2.66
C ALA A 48 4.68 15.52 3.36
N ARG A 49 4.72 15.51 4.71
CA ARG A 49 5.77 16.19 5.47
C ARG A 49 7.14 15.56 5.24
N HIS A 50 7.22 14.23 5.20
CA HIS A 50 8.48 13.53 4.91
C HIS A 50 8.97 13.82 3.49
N LEU A 51 8.09 13.80 2.49
CA LEU A 51 8.41 14.20 1.12
C LEU A 51 8.86 15.66 1.04
N ALA A 52 8.34 16.55 1.88
CA ALA A 52 8.77 17.95 1.90
C ALA A 52 10.24 18.08 2.38
N THR A 53 10.70 17.22 3.28
CA THR A 53 12.03 17.29 3.89
C THR A 53 13.08 16.37 3.26
N SER A 54 12.65 15.29 2.60
CA SER A 54 13.53 14.23 2.11
C SER A 54 13.50 14.15 0.58
N PRO A 55 14.55 14.60 -0.14
CA PRO A 55 14.62 14.46 -1.59
C PRO A 55 14.66 12.99 -2.04
N GLU A 56 15.34 12.12 -1.29
CA GLU A 56 15.41 10.68 -1.57
C GLU A 56 14.01 10.05 -1.57
N ALA A 57 13.15 10.42 -0.63
CA ALA A 57 11.76 9.96 -0.60
C ALA A 57 10.95 10.42 -1.82
N ARG A 58 11.26 11.59 -2.39
CA ARG A 58 10.64 12.06 -3.64
C ARG A 58 11.09 11.24 -4.84
N GLU A 59 12.37 10.87 -4.89
CA GLU A 59 12.91 10.02 -5.95
C GLU A 59 12.25 8.64 -5.91
N VAL A 60 12.17 8.02 -4.72
CA VAL A 60 11.48 6.74 -4.53
C VAL A 60 10.01 6.84 -4.95
N LEU A 61 9.29 7.88 -4.52
CA LEU A 61 7.90 8.11 -4.94
C LEU A 61 7.76 8.27 -6.46
N SER A 62 8.70 8.98 -7.09
CA SER A 62 8.72 9.19 -8.54
C SER A 62 8.95 7.87 -9.29
N MET A 63 9.85 7.01 -8.81
CA MET A 63 10.10 5.69 -9.38
C MET A 63 8.87 4.77 -9.23
N ALA A 64 8.24 4.76 -8.05
CA ALA A 64 7.01 4.01 -7.81
C ALA A 64 5.86 4.48 -8.73
N TYR A 65 5.73 5.79 -8.94
CA TYR A 65 4.73 6.35 -9.86
C TYR A 65 5.01 5.94 -11.32
N ALA A 66 6.27 5.99 -11.75
CA ALA A 66 6.68 5.57 -13.08
C ALA A 66 6.40 4.06 -13.33
N ALA A 67 6.67 3.21 -12.33
CA ALA A 67 6.35 1.79 -12.39
C ALA A 67 4.84 1.54 -12.52
N MET A 68 4.02 2.17 -11.66
CA MET A 68 2.56 2.08 -11.73
C MET A 68 2.02 2.53 -13.10
N LEU A 69 2.56 3.62 -13.67
CA LEU A 69 2.15 4.11 -14.97
C LEU A 69 2.52 3.13 -16.09
N ALA A 70 3.70 2.52 -16.01
CA ALA A 70 4.15 1.52 -16.97
C ALA A 70 3.27 0.26 -16.92
N GLU A 71 2.90 -0.22 -15.73
CA GLU A 71 1.97 -1.34 -15.55
C GLU A 71 0.60 -1.03 -16.16
N ARG A 72 0.04 0.15 -15.86
CA ARG A 72 -1.25 0.57 -16.41
C ARG A 72 -1.24 0.66 -17.94
N ARG A 73 -0.11 1.09 -18.51
CA ARG A 73 0.08 1.14 -19.96
C ARG A 73 0.15 -0.25 -20.58
N ASN A 74 0.80 -1.20 -19.91
CA ASN A 74 0.94 -2.57 -20.40
C ASN A 74 -0.36 -3.38 -20.29
N SER A 75 -1.24 -3.07 -19.33
CA SER A 75 -2.57 -3.70 -19.21
C SER A 75 -3.63 -3.13 -20.15
N ALA A 76 -3.31 -2.08 -20.92
CA ALA A 76 -4.22 -1.44 -21.88
C ALA A 76 -3.95 -1.87 -23.34
N LEU A 77 -3.04 -2.82 -23.56
CA LEU A 77 -2.71 -3.45 -24.84
C LEU A 77 -3.22 -4.89 -24.85
#